data_AF-A0A2N7HK62-F1
#
_entry.id   AF-A0A2N7HK62-F1
#
_cell.length_a   1.000
_cell.length_b   1.000
_cell.length_c   1.000
_cell.angle_alpha   90.00
_cell.angle_beta   90.00
_cell.angle_gamma   90.00
#
_symmetry.space_group_name_H-M   'P 1'
#
loop_
_entity.id
_entity.type
_entity.pdbx_description
1 polymer ?
#
loop_
_entity_poly.entity_id
_entity_poly.type
_entity_poly.pdbx_seq_one_letter_code
_entity_poly.pdbx_strand_id
1 'polypeptide(L)'
;MAIFIARISRGRTIRQMIVSISIVAPLVTCFWFSIVGGSGLAFELENPGVISSAFEGFNLPAVLLAITAQLPFPTLIAILFLILTTTFIVTTGDSMTYTISVVMTGTTEPNASVRTFWGIIMGAVAIALISMGSGGISALQSFIVITAVPVSFILLPCLWHAPKIATQMAKEQGIA
;
A
#
# COMPACT_ATOMS: atom_id res chain seq x y z
N MET A 1 -4.97 -8.06 -2.59
CA MET A 1 -3.85 -7.75 -3.50
C MET A 1 -3.35 -8.96 -4.28
N ALA A 2 -3.03 -10.10 -3.66
CA ALA A 2 -2.51 -11.27 -4.39
C ALA A 2 -3.41 -11.73 -5.56
N ILE A 3 -4.74 -11.74 -5.38
CA ILE A 3 -5.71 -12.09 -6.44
C ILE A 3 -5.68 -11.09 -7.60
N PHE A 4 -5.59 -9.78 -7.29
CA PHE A 4 -5.46 -8.75 -8.31
C PHE A 4 -4.16 -8.88 -9.10
N ILE A 5 -3.03 -9.08 -8.40
CA ILE A 5 -1.72 -9.32 -9.01
C ILE A 5 -1.76 -10.57 -9.91
N ALA A 6 -2.38 -11.65 -9.45
CA ALA A 6 -2.53 -12.87 -10.25
C ALA A 6 -3.33 -12.63 -11.54
N ARG A 7 -4.40 -11.81 -11.48
CA ARG A 7 -5.18 -11.45 -12.67
C ARG A 7 -4.36 -10.69 -13.71
N ILE A 8 -3.65 -9.63 -13.29
CA ILE A 8 -2.86 -8.82 -14.22
C ILE A 8 -1.58 -9.52 -14.69
N SER A 9 -1.18 -10.60 -14.00
CA SER A 9 -0.01 -11.40 -14.37
C SER A 9 -0.34 -12.57 -15.30
N ARG A 10 -1.58 -12.68 -15.79
CA ARG A 10 -1.95 -13.69 -16.80
C ARG A 10 -1.06 -13.55 -18.04
N GLY A 11 -0.47 -14.67 -18.47
CA GLY A 11 0.46 -14.73 -19.61
C GLY A 11 1.93 -14.43 -19.28
N ARG A 12 2.28 -14.12 -18.03
CA ARG A 12 3.69 -13.99 -17.59
C ARG A 12 4.25 -15.33 -17.11
N THR A 13 5.54 -15.57 -17.36
CA THR A 13 6.25 -16.71 -16.75
C THR A 13 6.41 -16.50 -15.25
N ILE A 14 6.54 -17.59 -14.48
CA ILE A 14 6.73 -17.49 -13.02
C ILE A 14 8.04 -16.75 -12.68
N ARG A 15 9.09 -16.91 -13.50
CA ARG A 15 10.36 -16.19 -13.33
C ARG A 15 10.19 -14.68 -13.49
N GLN A 16 9.48 -14.23 -14.53
CA GLN A 16 9.18 -12.81 -14.73
C GLN A 16 8.33 -12.25 -13.58
N MET A 17 7.34 -13.03 -13.13
CA MET A 17 6.47 -12.64 -12.02
C MET A 17 7.29 -12.42 -10.74
N ILE A 18 8.11 -13.40 -10.34
CA ILE A 18 8.94 -13.32 -9.13
C ILE A 18 9.92 -12.16 -9.23
N VAL A 19 10.65 -12.00 -10.34
CA VAL A 19 11.60 -10.88 -10.52
C VAL A 19 10.89 -9.53 -10.44
N SER A 20 9.72 -9.39 -11.07
CA SER A 20 8.99 -8.12 -11.05
C SER A 20 8.50 -7.74 -9.65
N ILE A 21 8.02 -8.70 -8.87
CA ILE A 21 7.46 -8.45 -7.54
C ILE A 21 8.56 -8.36 -6.48
N SER A 22 9.57 -9.23 -6.53
CA SER A 22 10.59 -9.35 -5.49
C SER A 22 11.79 -8.44 -5.70
N ILE A 23 12.06 -7.97 -6.93
CA ILE A 23 13.21 -7.11 -7.22
C ILE A 23 12.76 -5.73 -7.70
N VAL A 24 11.97 -5.67 -8.77
CA VAL A 24 11.61 -4.39 -9.39
C VAL A 24 10.76 -3.54 -8.45
N ALA A 25 9.72 -4.11 -7.84
CA ALA A 25 8.84 -3.36 -6.94
C ALA A 25 9.57 -2.77 -5.71
N PRO A 26 10.41 -3.54 -4.98
CA PRO A 26 11.19 -2.99 -3.88
C PRO A 26 12.19 -1.92 -4.31
N LEU A 27 12.84 -2.05 -5.47
CA LEU A 27 13.76 -1.02 -5.97
C LEU A 27 13.06 0.31 -6.21
N VAL A 28 11.85 0.30 -6.77
CA VAL A 28 11.04 1.51 -6.96
C VAL A 28 10.67 2.12 -5.60
N THR A 29 10.29 1.30 -4.62
CA THR A 29 10.00 1.76 -3.26
C THR A 29 11.24 2.35 -2.58
N CYS A 30 12.40 1.70 -2.71
CA CYS A 30 13.67 2.22 -2.20
C CYS A 30 14.03 3.56 -2.83
N PHE A 31 13.84 3.71 -4.14
CA PHE A 31 14.05 4.97 -4.83
C PHE A 31 13.14 6.08 -4.28
N TRP A 32 11.86 5.77 -4.06
CA TRP A 32 10.90 6.69 -3.45
C TRP A 32 11.33 7.15 -2.05
N PHE A 33 11.69 6.20 -1.16
CA PHE A 33 12.17 6.51 0.18
C PHE A 33 13.49 7.30 0.16
N SER A 34 14.38 7.00 -0.78
CA SER A 34 15.67 7.70 -0.91
C SER A 34 15.47 9.16 -1.31
N ILE A 35 14.51 9.46 -2.20
CA ILE A 35 14.20 10.83 -2.59
C ILE A 35 13.47 11.55 -1.45
N VAL A 36 12.27 11.10 -1.09
CA VAL A 36 11.42 11.87 -0.16
C VAL A 36 11.97 11.83 1.26
N GLY A 37 12.37 10.65 1.74
CA GLY A 37 12.96 10.48 3.06
C GLY A 37 14.38 11.05 3.15
N GLY A 38 15.19 10.88 2.10
CA GLY A 38 16.52 11.47 2.03
C GLY A 38 16.50 12.99 1.99
N SER A 39 15.56 13.61 1.25
CA SER A 39 15.34 15.06 1.28
C SER A 39 14.92 15.55 2.67
N GLY A 40 13.98 14.85 3.34
CA GLY A 40 13.59 15.19 4.70
C GLY A 40 14.76 15.15 5.69
N LEU A 41 15.62 14.12 5.58
CA LEU A 41 16.85 14.03 6.38
C LEU A 41 17.83 15.16 6.06
N ALA A 42 18.05 15.47 4.79
CA ALA A 42 18.94 16.56 4.38
C ALA A 42 18.47 17.91 4.94
N PHE A 43 17.17 18.21 4.87
CA PHE A 43 16.61 19.45 5.40
C PHE A 43 16.69 19.54 6.93
N GLU A 44 16.50 18.43 7.65
CA GLU A 44 16.69 18.39 9.10
C GLU A 44 18.15 18.59 9.51
N LEU A 45 19.11 18.10 8.70
CA LEU A 45 20.53 18.31 8.95
C LEU A 45 20.97 19.75 8.67
N GLU A 46 20.43 20.39 7.62
CA GLU A 46 20.72 21.79 7.29
C GLU A 46 20.04 22.76 8.25
N ASN A 47 18.79 22.50 8.63
CA ASN A 47 17.99 23.32 9.54
C ASN A 47 17.36 22.44 10.62
N PRO A 48 18.08 22.18 11.72
CA PRO A 48 17.58 21.35 12.81
C PRO A 48 16.26 21.87 13.38
N GLY A 49 15.30 20.97 13.58
CA GLY A 49 13.97 21.31 14.09
C GLY A 49 12.90 21.46 13.01
N VAL A 50 13.25 21.62 11.72
CA VAL A 50 12.26 21.89 10.66
C VAL A 50 11.31 20.73 10.41
N ILE A 51 11.81 19.50 10.44
CA ILE A 51 11.02 18.29 10.23
C ILE A 51 10.62 17.67 11.57
N SER A 52 11.53 17.67 12.54
CA SER A 52 11.29 17.08 13.86
C SER A 52 10.20 17.79 14.66
N SER A 53 10.10 19.13 14.59
CA SER A 53 9.00 19.87 15.23
C SER A 53 7.65 19.58 14.58
N ALA A 54 7.59 19.44 13.26
CA ALA A 54 6.37 19.07 12.54
C ALA A 54 5.92 17.64 12.85
N PHE A 55 6.84 16.78 13.31
CA PHE A 55 6.53 15.42 13.76
C PHE A 55 6.01 15.37 15.20
N GLU A 56 6.09 16.45 15.98
CA GLU A 56 5.58 16.48 17.35
C GLU A 56 4.11 16.06 17.40
N GLY A 57 3.77 15.21 18.38
CA GLY A 57 2.43 14.64 18.49
C GLY A 57 2.09 13.60 17.41
N PHE A 58 3.08 13.03 16.72
CA PHE A 58 2.91 11.99 15.69
C PHE A 58 2.12 12.45 14.45
N ASN A 59 2.24 13.73 14.08
CA ASN A 59 1.53 14.30 12.95
C ASN A 59 2.23 14.00 11.61
N LEU A 60 2.09 12.77 11.12
CA LEU A 60 2.67 12.34 9.83
C LEU A 60 2.28 13.24 8.63
N PRO A 61 1.03 13.73 8.49
CA PRO A 61 0.70 14.69 7.44
C PRO A 61 1.49 16.00 7.53
N ALA A 62 1.72 16.51 8.74
CA ALA A 62 2.50 17.74 8.93
C ALA A 62 3.97 17.57 8.53
N VAL A 63 4.56 16.39 8.74
CA VAL A 63 5.91 16.07 8.27
C VAL A 63 6.03 16.18 6.75
N LEU A 64 5.07 15.62 5.99
CA LEU A 64 5.08 15.74 4.53
C LEU A 64 5.02 17.21 4.10
N LEU A 65 4.16 18.00 4.75
CA LEU A 65 4.03 19.43 4.45
C LEU A 65 5.27 20.23 4.84
N ALA A 66 5.97 19.85 5.91
CA ALA A 66 7.24 20.46 6.29
C ALA A 66 8.33 20.16 5.25
N ILE A 67 8.38 18.95 4.70
CA ILE A 67 9.31 18.62 3.61
C ILE A 67 8.98 19.42 2.35
N THR A 68 7.70 19.52 1.96
CA THR A 68 7.32 20.28 0.76
C THR A 68 7.51 21.78 0.93
N ALA A 69 7.43 22.31 2.15
CA ALA A 69 7.72 23.71 2.47
C ALA A 69 9.18 24.10 2.19
N GLN A 70 10.10 23.15 2.23
CA GLN A 70 11.53 23.37 1.96
C GLN A 70 11.89 23.24 0.48
N LEU A 71 10.95 22.82 -0.38
CA LEU A 71 11.18 22.67 -1.81
C LEU A 71 10.81 23.94 -2.59
N PRO A 72 11.41 24.17 -3.78
CA PRO A 72 10.98 25.28 -4.64
C PRO A 72 9.52 25.08 -5.08
N PHE A 73 8.73 26.15 -5.02
CA PHE A 73 7.26 26.12 -5.25
C PHE A 73 6.46 25.21 -4.29
N PRO A 74 6.51 25.46 -2.96
CA PRO A 74 5.88 24.60 -1.95
C PRO A 74 4.42 24.25 -2.19
N THR A 75 3.61 25.26 -2.53
CA THR A 75 2.16 25.10 -2.73
C THR A 75 1.85 24.18 -3.90
N LEU A 76 2.61 24.31 -5.00
CA LEU A 76 2.42 23.46 -6.19
C LEU A 76 2.76 22.00 -5.86
N ILE A 77 3.90 21.77 -5.21
CA ILE A 77 4.35 20.42 -4.85
C ILE A 77 3.39 19.78 -3.85
N ALA A 78 2.91 20.52 -2.85
CA ALA A 78 1.91 20.02 -1.90
C ALA A 78 0.61 19.59 -2.59
N ILE A 79 0.10 20.38 -3.56
CA ILE A 79 -1.08 20.02 -4.36
C ILE A 79 -0.82 18.76 -5.18
N LEU A 80 0.37 18.63 -5.80
CA LEU A 80 0.72 17.41 -6.55
C LEU A 80 0.77 16.17 -5.65
N PHE A 81 1.31 16.28 -4.43
CA PHE A 81 1.28 15.19 -3.45
C PHE A 81 -0.13 14.82 -3.02
N LEU A 82 -1.02 15.80 -2.88
CA LEU A 82 -2.42 15.55 -2.58
C LEU A 82 -3.10 14.77 -3.71
N ILE A 83 -2.93 15.21 -4.96
CA ILE A 83 -3.46 14.50 -6.15
C ILE A 83 -2.90 13.07 -6.23
N LEU A 84 -1.59 12.92 -6.03
CA LEU A 84 -0.91 11.63 -6.03
C LEU A 84 -1.51 10.69 -4.97
N THR A 85 -1.65 11.18 -3.74
CA THR A 85 -2.17 10.40 -2.61
C THR A 85 -3.63 10.03 -2.83
N THR A 86 -4.47 10.96 -3.30
CA THR A 86 -5.87 10.68 -3.64
C THR A 86 -5.96 9.62 -4.73
N THR A 87 -5.17 9.74 -5.80
CA THR A 87 -5.15 8.76 -6.89
C THR A 87 -4.70 7.38 -6.41
N PHE A 88 -3.68 7.34 -5.54
CA PHE A 88 -3.19 6.11 -4.94
C PHE A 88 -4.24 5.42 -4.07
N ILE A 89 -4.97 6.18 -3.25
CA ILE A 89 -6.08 5.66 -2.43
C ILE A 89 -7.21 5.12 -3.31
N VAL A 90 -7.60 5.85 -4.36
CA VAL A 90 -8.68 5.43 -5.28
C VAL A 90 -8.30 4.13 -6.01
N THR A 91 -7.10 4.06 -6.59
CA THR A 91 -6.64 2.88 -7.35
C THR A 91 -6.42 1.65 -6.46
N THR A 92 -5.89 1.85 -5.26
CA THR A 92 -5.71 0.78 -4.27
C THR A 92 -7.07 0.32 -3.73
N GLY A 93 -7.97 1.26 -3.43
CA GLY A 93 -9.35 0.99 -3.04
C GLY A 93 -10.11 0.17 -4.07
N ASP A 94 -9.99 0.51 -5.36
CA ASP A 94 -10.59 -0.26 -6.44
C ASP A 94 -10.08 -1.71 -6.46
N SER A 95 -8.76 -1.89 -6.36
CA SER A 95 -8.13 -3.21 -6.32
C SER A 95 -8.54 -4.04 -5.08
N MET A 96 -8.79 -3.39 -3.95
CA MET A 96 -9.27 -4.03 -2.70
C MET A 96 -10.74 -4.46 -2.82
N THR A 97 -11.63 -3.56 -3.23
CA THR A 97 -13.06 -3.89 -3.43
C THR A 97 -13.23 -5.03 -4.43
N TYR A 98 -12.45 -5.02 -5.51
CA TYR A 98 -12.42 -6.10 -6.49
C TYR A 98 -12.02 -7.43 -5.83
N THR A 99 -10.90 -7.45 -5.10
CA THR A 99 -10.39 -8.67 -4.44
C THR A 99 -11.43 -9.28 -3.52
N ILE A 100 -12.06 -8.47 -2.65
CA ILE A 100 -13.07 -8.95 -1.69
C ILE A 100 -14.29 -9.51 -2.45
N SER A 101 -14.73 -8.81 -3.49
CA SER A 101 -15.90 -9.21 -4.26
C SER A 101 -15.68 -10.52 -5.01
N VAL A 102 -14.49 -10.76 -5.57
CA VAL A 102 -14.13 -12.04 -6.21
C VAL A 102 -14.19 -13.20 -5.22
N VAL A 103 -13.64 -13.01 -4.01
CA VAL A 103 -13.63 -14.05 -2.97
C VAL A 103 -15.04 -14.37 -2.51
N MET A 104 -15.90 -13.36 -2.34
CA MET A 104 -17.28 -13.54 -1.89
C MET A 104 -18.20 -14.17 -2.94
N THR A 105 -17.99 -13.86 -4.22
CA THR A 105 -18.89 -14.29 -5.30
C THR A 105 -18.37 -15.50 -6.08
N GLY A 106 -17.08 -15.84 -5.94
CA GLY A 106 -16.43 -16.92 -6.70
C GLY A 106 -16.24 -16.64 -8.19
N THR A 107 -16.66 -15.46 -8.68
CA THR A 107 -16.52 -15.05 -10.09
C THR A 107 -15.38 -14.05 -10.27
N THR A 108 -14.70 -14.13 -11.41
CA THR A 108 -13.70 -13.15 -11.83
C THR A 108 -14.31 -11.82 -12.28
N GLU A 109 -15.63 -11.78 -12.46
CA GLU A 109 -16.40 -10.61 -12.84
C GLU A 109 -17.49 -10.32 -11.80
N PRO A 110 -17.12 -9.82 -10.61
CA PRO A 110 -18.09 -9.50 -9.58
C PRO A 110 -18.96 -8.32 -10.00
N ASN A 111 -20.24 -8.38 -9.65
CA ASN A 111 -21.21 -7.33 -9.91
C ASN A 111 -20.77 -5.99 -9.28
N ALA A 112 -20.99 -4.88 -9.99
CA ALA A 112 -20.65 -3.54 -9.56
C ALA A 112 -21.26 -3.19 -8.19
N SER A 113 -22.49 -3.63 -7.91
CA SER A 113 -23.16 -3.38 -6.63
C SER A 113 -22.39 -3.96 -5.43
N VAL A 114 -21.79 -5.14 -5.58
CA VAL A 114 -21.00 -5.78 -4.51
C VAL A 114 -19.69 -5.02 -4.28
N ARG A 115 -19.04 -4.57 -5.36
CA ARG A 115 -17.82 -3.76 -5.28
C ARG A 115 -18.09 -2.42 -4.58
N THR A 116 -19.16 -1.74 -4.97
CA THR A 116 -19.56 -0.46 -4.36
C THR A 116 -19.91 -0.63 -2.89
N PHE A 117 -20.63 -1.69 -2.53
CA PHE A 117 -20.94 -2.01 -1.13
C PHE A 117 -19.67 -2.13 -0.27
N TRP A 118 -18.68 -2.90 -0.72
CA TRP A 118 -17.40 -3.03 -0.01
C TRP A 118 -16.61 -1.72 0.02
N GLY A 119 -16.68 -0.91 -1.05
CA GLY A 119 -16.06 0.42 -1.09
C GLY A 119 -16.63 1.34 -0.02
N ILE A 120 -17.95 1.38 0.11
CA ILE A 120 -18.65 2.19 1.12
C ILE A 120 -18.31 1.70 2.53
N ILE A 121 -18.31 0.39 2.77
CA ILE A 121 -17.95 -0.17 4.09
C ILE A 121 -16.51 0.20 4.47
N MET A 122 -15.55 0.05 3.56
CA MET A 122 -14.16 0.43 3.84
C MET A 122 -14.03 1.92 4.14
N GLY A 123 -14.76 2.78 3.41
CA GLY A 123 -14.82 4.21 3.68
C GLY A 123 -15.44 4.53 5.05
N ALA A 124 -16.53 3.87 5.41
CA ALA A 124 -17.18 4.04 6.71
C ALA A 124 -16.27 3.62 7.87
N VAL A 125 -15.56 2.50 7.73
CA VAL A 125 -14.55 2.06 8.71
C VAL A 125 -13.41 3.05 8.81
N ALA A 126 -12.91 3.58 7.69
CA ALA A 126 -11.86 4.59 7.69
C ALA A 126 -12.31 5.87 8.43
N ILE A 127 -13.52 6.36 8.17
CA ILE A 127 -14.11 7.53 8.87
C ILE A 127 -14.22 7.25 10.37
N ALA A 128 -14.70 6.07 10.76
CA ALA A 128 -14.84 5.70 12.17
C ALA A 128 -13.47 5.63 12.88
N LEU A 129 -12.46 5.03 12.25
CA LEU A 129 -11.12 4.93 12.84
C LEU A 129 -10.45 6.30 12.99
N ILE A 130 -10.66 7.20 12.03
CA ILE A 130 -10.14 8.57 12.10
C ILE A 130 -10.85 9.38 13.19
N SER A 131 -12.17 9.21 13.36
CA SER A 131 -12.97 10.01 14.31
C SER A 131 -12.86 9.57 15.77
N MET A 132 -12.47 8.33 16.04
CA MET A 132 -12.43 7.77 17.41
C MET A 132 -11.18 8.14 18.23
N GLY A 133 -10.08 8.56 17.61
CA GLY A 133 -8.80 8.75 18.30
C GLY A 133 -8.45 10.21 18.56
N SER A 134 -7.80 10.50 19.69
CA SER A 134 -7.08 11.76 20.00
C SER A 134 -5.88 12.04 19.06
N GLY A 135 -5.83 11.37 17.91
CA GLY A 135 -4.77 11.43 16.92
C GLY A 135 -4.99 10.51 15.70
N GLY A 136 -6.19 9.90 15.52
CA GLY A 136 -6.67 9.07 14.39
C GLY A 136 -5.76 7.92 13.87
N ILE A 137 -4.53 8.27 13.49
CA ILE A 137 -3.42 7.43 13.03
C ILE A 137 -3.06 6.36 14.06
N SER A 138 -3.00 6.67 15.35
CA SER A 138 -2.63 5.69 16.38
C SER A 138 -3.67 4.57 16.52
N ALA A 139 -4.96 4.92 16.41
CA ALA A 139 -6.06 3.95 16.38
C ALA A 139 -5.99 3.08 15.11
N LEU A 140 -5.71 3.70 13.95
CA LEU A 140 -5.52 2.98 12.69
C LEU A 140 -4.34 2.00 12.75
N GLN A 141 -3.20 2.41 13.30
CA GLN A 141 -2.01 1.55 13.47
C GLN A 141 -2.31 0.35 14.37
N SER A 142 -2.96 0.60 15.52
CA SER A 142 -3.34 -0.47 16.46
C SER A 142 -4.31 -1.45 15.81
N PHE A 143 -5.32 -0.95 15.09
CA PHE A 143 -6.27 -1.77 14.37
C PHE A 143 -5.61 -2.67 13.31
N ILE A 144 -4.67 -2.13 12.54
CA ILE A 144 -3.92 -2.90 11.54
C ILE A 144 -3.13 -4.02 12.21
N VAL A 145 -2.45 -3.77 13.33
CA VAL A 145 -1.68 -4.82 14.03
C VAL A 145 -2.61 -5.91 14.57
N ILE A 146 -3.70 -5.54 15.24
CA ILE A 146 -4.66 -6.49 15.82
C ILE A 146 -5.29 -7.37 14.74
N THR A 147 -5.62 -6.80 13.58
CA THR A 147 -6.22 -7.55 12.46
C THR A 147 -5.19 -8.35 11.65
N ALA A 148 -3.93 -7.91 11.56
CA ALA A 148 -2.90 -8.60 10.80
C ALA A 148 -2.41 -9.89 11.47
N VAL A 149 -2.36 -9.95 12.81
CA VAL A 149 -1.92 -11.15 13.54
C VAL A 149 -2.73 -12.41 13.19
N PRO A 150 -4.08 -12.44 13.29
CA PRO A 150 -4.86 -13.62 12.95
C PRO A 150 -4.74 -13.98 11.46
N VAL A 151 -4.72 -12.97 10.58
CA VAL A 151 -4.55 -13.18 9.13
C VAL A 151 -3.18 -13.80 8.82
N SER A 152 -2.15 -13.46 9.57
CA SER A 152 -0.81 -14.02 9.38
C SER A 152 -0.79 -15.54 9.58
N PHE A 153 -1.53 -16.05 10.57
CA PHE A 153 -1.67 -17.51 10.77
C PHE A 153 -2.35 -18.20 9.58
N ILE A 154 -3.35 -17.56 8.96
CA ILE A 154 -4.03 -18.07 7.76
C ILE A 154 -3.06 -18.13 6.57
N LEU A 155 -2.07 -17.23 6.50
CA LEU A 155 -1.11 -17.16 5.40
C LEU A 155 0.10 -18.10 5.57
N LEU A 156 0.34 -18.67 6.76
CA LEU A 156 1.49 -19.57 7.00
C LEU A 156 1.54 -20.78 6.05
N PRO A 157 0.45 -21.50 5.76
CA PRO A 157 0.49 -22.62 4.81
C PRO A 157 0.90 -22.18 3.40
N CYS A 158 0.52 -20.96 2.99
CA CYS A 158 0.89 -20.43 1.68
C CYS A 158 2.42 -20.27 1.57
N LEU A 159 3.12 -19.88 2.64
CA LEU A 159 4.58 -19.77 2.65
C LEU A 159 5.27 -21.13 2.43
N TRP A 160 4.72 -22.20 3.02
CA TRP A 160 5.27 -23.55 2.87
C TRP A 160 5.00 -24.15 1.48
N HIS A 161 3.79 -23.94 0.95
CA HIS A 161 3.39 -24.52 -0.33
C HIS A 161 3.84 -23.72 -1.54
N ALA A 162 4.09 -22.41 -1.42
CA ALA A 162 4.44 -21.54 -2.53
C ALA A 162 5.69 -22.00 -3.31
N PRO A 163 6.82 -22.39 -2.69
CA PRO A 163 8.00 -22.84 -3.44
C PRO A 163 7.73 -24.11 -4.27
N LYS A 164 6.95 -25.05 -3.71
CA LYS A 164 6.55 -26.28 -4.40
C LYS A 164 5.69 -25.97 -5.62
N ILE A 165 4.69 -25.11 -5.46
CA ILE A 165 3.79 -24.68 -6.54
C ILE A 165 4.56 -23.91 -7.61
N ALA A 166 5.44 -22.99 -7.22
CA ALA A 166 6.27 -22.22 -8.15
C ALA A 166 7.20 -23.13 -8.98
N THR A 167 7.78 -24.17 -8.37
CA THR A 167 8.61 -25.15 -9.07
C THR A 167 7.78 -25.98 -10.05
N GLN A 168 6.57 -26.37 -9.67
CA GLN A 168 5.65 -27.08 -10.56
C GLN A 168 5.27 -26.21 -11.77
N MET A 169 4.89 -24.95 -11.55
CA MET A 169 4.59 -24.00 -12.62
C MET A 169 5.80 -23.77 -13.53
N ALA A 170 7.01 -23.74 -12.99
CA ALA A 170 8.23 -23.59 -13.79
C ALA A 170 8.48 -24.80 -14.71
N LYS A 171 8.19 -26.02 -14.22
CA LYS A 171 8.25 -27.24 -15.04
C LYS A 171 7.19 -27.25 -16.14
N GLU A 172 5.94 -26.88 -15.79
CA GLU A 172 4.84 -26.78 -16.76
C GLU A 172 5.12 -25.74 -17.87
N GLN A 173 5.91 -24.71 -17.54
CA GLN A 173 6.34 -23.67 -18.47
C GLN A 173 7.64 -24.00 -19.23
N GLY A 174 8.28 -25.14 -18.96
CA GLY A 174 9.52 -25.57 -19.63
C GLY A 174 10.76 -24.71 -19.31
N ILE A 175 10.78 -24.05 -18.15
CA ILE A 175 11.85 -23.12 -17.73
C ILE A 175 12.68 -23.62 -16.54
N ALA A 176 12.42 -24.86 -16.08
CA ALA A 176 13.08 -25.54 -14.97
C ALA A 176 13.56 -26.93 -15.38
#